data_AF-G6FWQ5-F1
#
_entry.id   AF-G6FWQ5-F1
#
_cell.length_a   1.000
_cell.length_b   1.000
_cell.length_c   1.000
_cell.angle_alpha   90.00
_cell.angle_beta   90.00
_cell.angle_gamma   90.00
#
_symmetry.space_group_name_H-M   'P 1'
#
loop_
_entity.id
_entity.type
_entity.pdbx_description
1 polymer ?
#
loop_
_entity_poly.entity_id
_entity_poly.type
_entity_poly.pdbx_seq_one_letter_code
_entity_poly.pdbx_strand_id
1 'polypeptide(L)'
;MSKPLVEDSFDEPEREKETSLPATDADLLNLIQKFSGFETPTKVVLQAIAIASYDCASAFRYADNYLNILKNQKRRKKLLLLESELKFCINPKYVDF
;
A
#
# COMPACT_ATOMS: atom_id res chain seq x y z
N MET A 1 -24.46 25.01 41.40
CA MET A 1 -23.80 23.68 41.35
C MET A 1 -24.86 22.65 41.01
N SER A 2 -24.99 22.34 39.73
CA SER A 2 -25.89 21.31 39.17
C SER A 2 -25.15 20.74 37.96
N LYS A 3 -24.81 19.45 38.03
CA LYS A 3 -24.12 18.72 36.95
C LYS A 3 -25.20 18.27 35.95
N PRO A 4 -25.04 18.47 34.63
CA PRO A 4 -25.77 17.67 33.67
C PRO A 4 -24.95 16.40 33.38
N LEU A 5 -25.54 15.26 33.71
CA LEU A 5 -25.08 13.94 33.30
C LEU A 5 -25.67 13.71 31.90
N VAL A 6 -24.86 13.98 30.87
CA VAL A 6 -25.21 13.62 29.48
C VAL A 6 -24.66 12.22 29.27
N GLU A 7 -25.52 11.22 29.45
CA GLU A 7 -25.34 9.90 28.85
C GLU A 7 -25.59 10.06 27.35
N ASP A 8 -24.52 10.35 26.61
CA ASP A 8 -24.49 10.19 25.17
C ASP A 8 -24.25 8.71 24.91
N SER A 9 -25.36 7.97 24.83
CA SER A 9 -25.36 6.58 24.38
C SER A 9 -24.92 6.57 22.93
N PHE A 10 -23.61 6.45 22.71
CA PHE A 10 -23.08 6.01 21.44
C PHE A 10 -23.53 4.57 21.26
N ASP A 11 -24.66 4.39 20.58
CA ASP A 11 -24.99 3.13 19.93
C ASP A 11 -23.83 2.80 18.98
N GLU A 12 -22.90 1.99 19.50
CA GLU A 12 -21.83 1.40 18.73
C GLU A 12 -22.52 0.60 17.63
N PRO A 13 -22.32 0.93 16.33
CA PRO A 13 -22.87 0.09 15.29
C PRO A 13 -22.26 -1.29 15.51
N GLU A 14 -23.12 -2.31 15.65
CA GLU A 14 -22.72 -3.71 15.70
C GLU A 14 -21.84 -3.98 14.47
N ARG A 15 -20.52 -3.76 14.64
CA ARG A 15 -19.53 -4.30 13.74
C ARG A 15 -19.62 -5.78 14.03
N GLU A 16 -20.37 -6.47 13.19
CA GLU A 16 -20.22 -7.90 12.98
C GLU A 16 -18.73 -8.19 13.14
N LYS A 17 -18.39 -8.88 14.23
CA LYS A 17 -17.02 -9.30 14.47
C LYS A 17 -16.75 -10.34 13.39
N GLU A 18 -16.37 -9.89 12.20
CA GLU A 18 -15.62 -10.71 11.26
C GLU A 18 -14.41 -11.15 12.07
N THR A 19 -14.47 -12.38 12.57
CA THR A 19 -13.38 -12.98 13.31
C THR A 19 -12.24 -13.12 12.32
N SER A 20 -11.37 -12.12 12.27
CA SER A 20 -10.19 -12.14 11.42
C SER A 20 -9.36 -13.32 11.88
N LEU A 21 -9.18 -14.28 10.98
CA LEU A 21 -8.37 -15.44 11.28
C LEU A 21 -6.90 -15.09 11.03
N PRO A 22 -5.99 -15.53 11.92
CA PRO A 22 -4.57 -15.45 11.64
C PRO A 22 -4.25 -16.26 10.38
N ALA A 23 -3.21 -15.82 9.66
CA ALA A 23 -2.74 -16.50 8.47
C ALA A 23 -2.20 -17.90 8.79
N THR A 24 -2.50 -18.86 7.91
CA THR A 24 -1.84 -20.17 7.92
C THR A 24 -0.42 -20.06 7.35
N ASP A 25 0.41 -21.09 7.54
CA ASP A 25 1.77 -21.13 6.94
C ASP A 25 1.72 -21.02 5.41
N ALA A 26 0.69 -21.58 4.78
CA ALA A 26 0.48 -21.48 3.34
C ALA A 26 0.16 -20.04 2.91
N ASP A 27 -0.66 -19.34 3.69
CA ASP A 27 -0.97 -17.92 3.44
C ASP A 27 0.26 -17.05 3.61
N LEU A 28 1.09 -17.33 4.62
CA LEU A 28 2.34 -16.61 4.87
C LEU A 28 3.33 -16.80 3.71
N LEU A 29 3.44 -18.03 3.19
CA LEU A 29 4.27 -18.31 2.03
C LEU A 29 3.77 -17.55 0.79
N ASN A 30 2.46 -17.56 0.53
CA ASN A 30 1.85 -16.81 -0.58
C ASN A 30 2.07 -15.29 -0.43
N LEU A 31 1.97 -14.77 0.79
CA LEU A 31 2.21 -13.36 1.11
C LEU A 31 3.67 -12.97 0.84
N ILE A 32 4.63 -13.79 1.26
CA ILE A 32 6.07 -13.56 1.00
C ILE A 32 6.36 -13.65 -0.50
N GLN A 33 5.81 -14.66 -1.19
CA GLN A 33 6.01 -14.87 -2.61
C GLN A 33 5.52 -13.68 -3.45
N LYS A 34 4.44 -12.99 -3.02
CA LYS A 34 3.98 -11.74 -3.63
C LYS A 34 5.06 -10.65 -3.72
N PHE A 35 5.96 -10.60 -2.74
CA PHE A 35 7.05 -9.62 -2.72
C PHE A 35 8.28 -10.04 -3.54
N SER A 36 8.41 -11.33 -3.91
CA SER A 36 9.59 -11.90 -4.57
C SER A 36 9.95 -11.25 -5.93
N GLY A 37 8.95 -10.68 -6.63
CA GLY A 37 9.17 -9.96 -7.89
C GLY A 37 9.53 -8.47 -7.75
N PHE A 38 9.67 -7.98 -6.52
CA PHE A 38 9.83 -6.55 -6.24
C PHE A 38 10.98 -6.31 -5.27
N GLU A 39 11.71 -5.23 -5.51
CA GLU A 39 12.73 -4.74 -4.59
C GLU A 39 12.07 -4.07 -3.37
N THR A 40 11.55 -4.94 -2.49
CA THR A 40 10.73 -4.55 -1.34
C THR A 40 11.62 -4.41 -0.12
N PRO A 41 11.59 -3.28 0.62
CA PRO A 41 12.30 -3.15 1.87
C PRO A 41 11.84 -4.18 2.89
N THR A 42 12.78 -4.82 3.60
CA THR A 42 12.49 -5.86 4.61
C THR A 42 11.46 -5.43 5.64
N LYS A 43 11.48 -4.16 6.06
CA LYS A 43 10.50 -3.58 7.01
C LYS A 43 9.04 -3.74 6.54
N VAL A 44 8.78 -3.64 5.24
CA VAL A 44 7.44 -3.75 4.65
C VAL A 44 6.97 -5.20 4.71
N VAL A 45 7.88 -6.14 4.41
CA VAL A 45 7.60 -7.58 4.49
C VAL A 45 7.31 -7.97 5.94
N LEU A 46 8.14 -7.54 6.89
CA LEU A 46 7.94 -7.80 8.32
C LEU A 46 6.62 -7.20 8.84
N GLN A 47 6.26 -6.01 8.37
CA GLN A 47 4.98 -5.39 8.73
C GLN A 47 3.80 -6.21 8.19
N ALA A 48 3.87 -6.71 6.95
CA ALA A 48 2.84 -7.57 6.38
C ALA A 48 2.70 -8.88 7.18
N ILE A 49 3.82 -9.50 7.61
CA ILE A 49 3.83 -10.70 8.45
C ILE A 49 3.21 -10.41 9.82
N ALA A 50 3.54 -9.28 10.45
CA ALA A 50 2.94 -8.88 11.71
C ALA A 50 1.42 -8.69 11.60
N ILE A 51 0.93 -8.09 10.50
CA ILE A 51 -0.51 -7.96 10.25
C ILE A 51 -1.14 -9.35 10.05
N ALA A 52 -0.47 -10.24 9.30
CA ALA A 52 -0.95 -11.58 9.00
C ALA A 52 -1.18 -12.44 10.26
N SER A 53 -0.45 -12.15 11.36
CA SER A 53 -0.64 -12.84 12.64
C SER A 53 -1.98 -12.56 13.33
N TYR A 54 -2.72 -11.54 12.89
CA TYR A 54 -4.04 -11.18 13.42
C TYR A 54 -5.13 -11.17 12.34
N ASP A 55 -4.78 -10.73 11.12
CA ASP A 55 -5.70 -10.62 9.99
C ASP A 55 -4.96 -10.87 8.67
N CYS A 56 -5.19 -12.07 8.14
CA CYS A 56 -4.65 -12.48 6.84
C CYS A 56 -5.10 -11.53 5.71
N ALA A 57 -6.39 -11.19 5.65
CA ALA A 57 -6.94 -10.36 4.57
C ALA A 57 -6.32 -8.95 4.59
N SER A 58 -6.17 -8.34 5.77
CA SER A 58 -5.50 -7.06 5.92
C SER A 58 -4.03 -7.10 5.50
N ALA A 59 -3.32 -8.20 5.75
CA ALA A 59 -1.93 -8.35 5.31
C ALA A 59 -1.81 -8.35 3.78
N PHE A 60 -2.70 -9.07 3.09
CA PHE A 60 -2.74 -9.08 1.63
C PHE A 60 -3.11 -7.71 1.06
N ARG A 61 -4.07 -7.00 1.65
CA ARG A 61 -4.43 -5.63 1.25
C ARG A 61 -3.27 -4.66 1.45
N TYR A 62 -2.54 -4.77 2.56
CA TYR A 62 -1.34 -3.97 2.81
C TYR A 62 -0.28 -4.21 1.72
N ALA A 63 0.00 -5.48 1.39
CA ALA A 63 0.95 -5.84 0.34
C ALA A 63 0.53 -5.28 -1.03
N ASP A 64 -0.75 -5.43 -1.41
CA ASP A 64 -1.26 -4.94 -2.70
C ASP A 64 -1.16 -3.42 -2.84
N ASN A 65 -1.53 -2.70 -1.79
CA ASN A 65 -1.41 -1.24 -1.76
C ASN A 65 0.04 -0.79 -1.95
N TYR A 66 0.97 -1.44 -1.25
CA TYR A 66 2.40 -1.14 -1.37
C TYR A 66 2.91 -1.39 -2.79
N LEU A 67 2.61 -2.56 -3.36
CA LEU A 67 3.05 -2.93 -4.70
C LEU A 67 2.46 -2.02 -5.78
N ASN A 68 1.20 -1.60 -5.62
CA ASN A 68 0.56 -0.65 -6.54
C ASN A 68 1.24 0.72 -6.52
N ILE A 69 1.59 1.23 -5.33
CA ILE A 69 2.36 2.47 -5.18
C ILE A 69 3.72 2.32 -5.87
N LEU A 70 4.41 1.20 -5.65
CA LEU A 70 5.73 0.95 -6.24
C LEU A 70 5.68 0.90 -7.78
N LYS A 71 4.67 0.21 -8.35
CA LYS A 71 4.42 0.18 -9.80
C LYS A 71 4.16 1.57 -10.36
N ASN A 72 3.33 2.36 -9.69
CA ASN A 72 3.00 3.72 -10.12
C ASN A 72 4.20 4.67 -10.02
N GLN A 73 5.04 4.54 -8.99
CA GLN A 73 6.28 5.30 -8.89
C GLN A 73 7.26 4.95 -10.00
N LYS A 74 7.45 3.66 -10.32
CA LYS A 74 8.31 3.24 -11.44
C LYS A 74 7.81 3.79 -12.77
N ARG A 75 6.49 3.77 -13.01
CA ARG A 75 5.87 4.38 -14.20
C ARG A 75 6.13 5.88 -14.29
N ARG A 76 5.91 6.63 -13.19
CA ARG A 76 6.18 8.08 -13.14
C ARG A 76 7.65 8.40 -13.41
N LYS A 77 8.58 7.65 -12.81
CA LYS A 77 10.03 7.82 -13.07
C LYS A 77 10.38 7.58 -14.53
N LYS A 78 9.80 6.55 -15.16
CA LYS A 78 10.02 6.26 -16.59
C LYS A 78 9.49 7.38 -17.49
N LEU A 79 8.33 7.95 -17.18
CA LEU A 79 7.78 9.09 -17.92
C LEU A 79 8.66 10.33 -17.80
N LEU A 80 9.12 10.66 -16.60
CA LEU A 80 10.02 11.78 -16.38
C LEU A 80 11.37 11.60 -17.10
N LEU A 81 11.90 10.37 -17.13
CA LEU A 81 13.11 10.05 -17.89
C LEU A 81 12.88 10.30 -19.40
N LEU A 82 11.77 9.81 -19.95
CA LEU A 82 11.43 9.99 -21.36
C LEU A 82 11.23 11.47 -21.72
N GLU A 83 10.56 12.24 -20.86
CA GLU A 83 10.40 13.70 -21.05
C GLU A 83 11.75 14.42 -20.99
N SER A 84 12.67 13.99 -20.12
CA SER A 84 14.01 14.56 -20.06
C SER A 84 14.81 14.26 -21.32
N GLU A 85 14.78 13.01 -21.81
CA GLU A 85 15.42 12.62 -23.07
C GLU A 85 14.87 13.41 -24.26
N LEU A 86 13.55 13.59 -24.33
CA LEU A 86 12.91 14.40 -25.37
C LEU A 86 13.35 15.87 -25.32
N LYS A 87 13.54 16.45 -24.13
CA LYS A 87 14.05 17.83 -23.97
C LYS A 87 15.49 17.98 -24.45
N PHE A 88 16.34 16.96 -24.27
CA PHE A 88 17.71 16.97 -24.81
C PHE A 88 17.76 16.79 -26.33
N CYS A 89 16.73 16.20 -26.93
CA CYS A 89 16.63 15.98 -28.38
C CYS A 89 16.10 17.20 -29.16
N ILE A 90 15.65 18.27 -28.51
CA ILE A 90 15.31 19.53 -29.18
C ILE A 90 16.61 20.20 -29.62
N ASN A 91 17.11 19.78 -30.77
CA ASN A 91 18.24 20.40 -31.44
C ASN A 91 17.86 21.85 -31.80
N PRO A 92 18.62 22.88 -31.42
CA PRO A 92 18.31 24.28 -31.72
C PRO A 92 18.38 24.60 -33.22
N LYS A 93 18.78 23.65 -34.08
CA LYS A 93 18.82 23.79 -35.54
C LYS A 93 17.46 23.71 -36.25
N TYR A 94 16.36 23.50 -35.52
CA TYR A 94 15.01 23.39 -36.09
C TYR A 94 14.01 24.40 -35.51
N VAL A 95 14.49 25.45 -34.83
CA VAL A 95 13.64 26.55 -34.33
C VAL A 95 13.98 27.81 -35.11
N ASP A 96 13.66 27.80 -36.41
CA ASP A 96 13.64 29.02 -37.23
C ASP A 96 12.15 29.39 -37.44
N PHE A 97 11.73 30.51 -36.86
CA PHE A 97 10.50 31.24 -37.18
C PHE A 97 10.87 32.55 -37.87
#